data_AF-A0A3C1PKH5-F1
#
_entry.id   AF-A0A3C1PKH5-F1
#
_cell.length_a   1.000
_cell.length_b   1.000
_cell.length_c   1.000
_cell.angle_alpha   90.00
_cell.angle_beta   90.00
_cell.angle_gamma   90.00
#
_symmetry.space_group_name_H-M   'P 1'
#
loop_
_entity.id
_entity.type
_entity.pdbx_description
1 polymer ?
#
loop_
_entity_poly.entity_id
_entity_poly.type
_entity_poly.pdbx_seq_one_letter_code
_entity_poly.pdbx_strand_id
1 'polypeptide(L)'
;MKQILIYISILTIMINGIYAQQQNFKSNNTTIAQVPAEIQLSVYPNPVTDNNFVIKTDVPFHKVEVLNIIGNMVFKAENLSSDTTETKVMLENAEKGFYIVRISFEGNKVLVKKLLVK
;
A
#
# COMPACT_ATOMS: atom_id res chain seq x y z
N MET A 1 36.55 54.86 30.37
CA MET A 1 36.90 54.08 29.15
C MET A 1 36.69 52.57 29.32
N LYS A 2 37.10 51.95 30.44
CA LYS A 2 36.91 50.50 30.67
C LYS A 2 35.44 50.04 30.73
N GLN A 3 34.54 50.85 31.31
CA GLN A 3 33.10 50.52 31.39
C GLN A 3 32.42 50.49 30.01
N ILE A 4 32.78 51.40 29.09
CA ILE A 4 32.26 51.43 27.71
C ILE A 4 32.65 50.15 26.95
N LEU A 5 33.87 49.65 27.17
CA LEU A 5 34.36 48.44 26.51
C LEU A 5 33.59 47.18 26.97
N ILE A 6 33.14 47.15 28.23
CA ILE A 6 32.35 46.04 28.77
C ILE A 6 30.95 46.00 28.12
N TYR A 7 30.30 47.15 27.94
CA TYR A 7 28.99 47.21 27.27
C TYR A 7 29.06 46.80 25.79
N ILE A 8 30.13 47.17 25.08
CA ILE A 8 30.36 46.74 23.69
C ILE A 8 30.56 45.22 23.62
N SER A 9 31.28 44.62 24.57
CA SER A 9 31.46 43.16 24.61
C SER A 9 30.17 42.39 24.93
N ILE A 10 29.25 42.96 25.69
CA ILE A 10 27.96 42.30 26.01
C ILE A 10 27.00 42.37 24.82
N LEU A 11 27.03 43.48 24.07
CA LEU A 11 26.18 43.68 22.88
C LEU A 11 26.53 42.70 21.74
N THR A 12 27.81 42.37 21.55
CA THR A 12 28.24 41.42 20.51
C THR A 12 27.88 39.97 20.83
N ILE A 13 27.78 39.59 22.10
CA ILE A 13 27.38 38.22 22.52
C ILE A 13 25.89 37.99 22.21
N MET A 14 25.03 38.99 22.40
CA MET A 14 23.59 38.89 22.14
C MET A 14 23.26 38.73 20.64
N ILE A 15 24.06 39.34 19.77
CA ILE A 15 23.88 39.24 18.31
C ILE A 15 24.18 37.82 17.82
N ASN A 16 25.22 37.17 18.35
CA ASN A 16 25.59 35.80 17.97
C ASN A 16 24.62 34.73 18.48
N GLY A 17 23.97 34.95 19.62
CA GLY A 17 23.00 34.00 20.19
C GLY A 17 21.73 33.82 19.33
N ILE A 18 21.34 34.85 18.57
CA ILE A 18 20.13 34.83 17.73
C ILE A 18 20.34 34.01 16.44
N TYR A 19 21.56 34.00 15.87
CA TYR A 19 21.87 33.21 14.67
C TYR A 19 21.95 31.70 14.95
N ALA A 20 22.21 31.29 16.20
CA ALA A 20 22.28 29.89 16.58
C ALA A 20 20.90 29.23 16.77
N GLN A 21 19.82 30.01 16.93
CA GLN A 21 18.47 29.49 17.20
C GLN A 21 17.52 29.51 15.99
N GLN A 22 17.96 29.97 14.83
CA GLN A 22 17.10 30.07 13.63
C GLN A 22 17.35 28.99 12.57
N GLN A 23 17.89 27.81 12.89
CA GLN A 23 17.88 26.69 11.94
C GLN A 23 17.79 25.34 12.64
N ASN A 24 16.65 25.04 13.26
CA ASN A 24 16.17 23.66 13.46
C ASN A 24 14.68 23.62 13.82
N PHE A 25 13.85 24.46 13.19
CA PHE A 25 12.50 23.98 12.87
C PHE A 25 12.66 23.12 11.63
N LYS A 26 13.01 21.84 11.82
CA LYS A 26 12.56 20.82 10.87
C LYS A 26 11.05 20.88 10.96
N SER A 27 10.44 21.67 10.07
CA SER A 27 9.11 21.35 9.62
C SER A 27 9.23 19.92 9.14
N ASN A 28 8.70 18.98 9.93
CA ASN A 28 8.19 17.77 9.33
C ASN A 28 7.03 18.25 8.47
N ASN A 29 7.36 18.78 7.28
CA ASN A 29 6.61 18.41 6.11
C ASN A 29 6.79 16.90 6.03
N THR A 30 6.11 16.17 6.90
CA THR A 30 5.35 15.03 6.44
C THR A 30 4.45 15.66 5.39
N THR A 31 4.97 15.84 4.17
CA THR A 31 4.22 15.51 2.97
C THR A 31 3.39 14.35 3.44
N ILE A 32 2.08 14.55 3.64
CA ILE A 32 1.15 13.49 4.02
C ILE A 32 1.63 12.32 3.18
N ALA A 33 2.29 11.34 3.81
CA ALA A 33 3.14 10.41 3.06
C ALA A 33 2.22 9.90 2.00
N GLN A 34 2.45 10.28 0.72
CA GLN A 34 1.41 10.26 -0.29
C GLN A 34 0.89 8.85 -0.27
N VAL A 35 -0.30 8.65 0.33
CA VAL A 35 -0.77 7.30 0.62
C VAL A 35 -0.80 6.67 -0.75
N PRO A 36 0.04 5.66 -1.02
CA PRO A 36 0.12 5.11 -2.36
C PRO A 36 -1.31 4.78 -2.74
N ALA A 37 -1.80 5.36 -3.84
CA ALA A 37 -3.21 5.24 -4.22
C ALA A 37 -3.60 3.76 -4.07
N GLU A 38 -4.49 3.49 -3.11
CA GLU A 38 -4.80 2.13 -2.74
C GLU A 38 -5.62 1.54 -3.87
N ILE A 39 -5.11 0.44 -4.44
CA ILE A 39 -5.78 -0.28 -5.52
C ILE A 39 -7.11 -0.81 -4.97
N GLN A 40 -8.22 -0.36 -5.55
CA GLN A 40 -9.55 -0.80 -5.15
C GLN A 40 -9.83 -2.20 -5.68
N LEU A 41 -9.56 -3.21 -4.85
CA LEU A 41 -9.80 -4.62 -5.17
C LEU A 41 -11.09 -5.14 -4.53
N SER A 42 -12.02 -5.61 -5.37
CA SER A 42 -13.25 -6.29 -5.00
C SER A 42 -13.24 -7.75 -5.48
N VAL A 43 -13.69 -8.66 -4.61
CA VAL A 43 -13.87 -10.09 -4.93
C VAL A 43 -15.27 -10.50 -4.49
N TYR A 44 -16.13 -10.85 -5.44
CA TYR A 44 -17.56 -11.10 -5.18
C TYR A 44 -18.13 -12.24 -6.05
N PRO A 45 -19.16 -12.96 -5.56
CA PRO A 45 -19.71 -12.86 -4.20
C PRO A 45 -18.73 -13.42 -3.16
N ASN A 46 -18.83 -12.96 -1.93
CA ASN A 46 -18.16 -13.57 -0.78
C ASN A 46 -19.17 -13.59 0.36
N PRO A 47 -19.75 -14.76 0.72
CA PRO A 47 -19.32 -16.11 0.34
C PRO A 47 -19.69 -16.54 -1.09
N VAL A 48 -18.90 -17.45 -1.69
CA VAL A 48 -19.13 -18.08 -2.99
C VAL A 48 -19.98 -19.33 -2.83
N THR A 49 -21.04 -19.48 -3.65
CA THR A 49 -21.94 -20.65 -3.62
C THR A 49 -21.77 -21.57 -4.83
N ASP A 50 -21.39 -21.02 -5.98
CA ASP A 50 -21.47 -21.72 -7.27
C ASP A 50 -20.08 -21.94 -7.89
N ASN A 51 -19.07 -22.03 -7.02
CA ASN A 51 -17.63 -22.14 -7.36
C ASN A 51 -17.09 -21.08 -8.32
N ASN A 52 -17.88 -20.03 -8.59
CA ASN A 52 -17.50 -18.93 -9.45
C ASN A 52 -17.56 -17.60 -8.70
N PHE A 53 -16.60 -16.75 -9.00
CA PHE A 53 -16.53 -15.40 -8.46
C PHE A 53 -15.85 -14.48 -9.46
N VAL A 54 -16.01 -13.18 -9.23
CA VAL A 54 -15.45 -12.12 -10.04
C VAL A 54 -14.41 -11.37 -9.21
N ILE A 55 -13.30 -11.07 -9.84
CA ILE A 55 -12.28 -10.16 -9.33
C ILE A 55 -12.40 -8.87 -10.16
N LYS A 56 -12.53 -7.74 -9.48
CA LYS A 56 -12.61 -6.41 -10.09
C LYS A 56 -11.64 -5.46 -9.41
N THR A 57 -10.89 -4.70 -10.21
CA THR A 57 -9.88 -3.72 -9.78
C THR A 57 -10.03 -2.40 -10.53
N ASP A 58 -9.48 -1.32 -9.98
CA ASP A 58 -9.38 -0.01 -10.63
C ASP A 58 -8.08 0.15 -11.46
N VAL A 59 -7.12 -0.76 -11.30
CA VAL A 59 -5.90 -0.85 -12.12
C VAL A 59 -5.74 -2.25 -12.74
N PRO A 60 -5.10 -2.37 -13.91
CA PRO A 60 -4.91 -3.66 -14.55
C PRO A 60 -4.01 -4.63 -13.78
N PHE A 61 -4.31 -5.92 -13.87
CA PHE A 61 -3.52 -7.01 -13.30
C PHE A 61 -3.20 -8.07 -14.34
N HIS A 62 -2.07 -8.77 -14.18
CA HIS A 62 -1.58 -9.74 -15.17
C HIS A 62 -1.63 -11.18 -14.67
N LYS A 63 -1.88 -11.41 -13.37
CA LYS A 63 -1.87 -12.75 -12.78
C LYS A 63 -2.82 -12.87 -11.59
N VAL A 64 -3.50 -14.01 -11.52
CA VAL A 64 -4.39 -14.42 -10.43
C VAL A 64 -4.05 -15.83 -9.98
N GLU A 65 -3.91 -16.03 -8.68
CA GLU A 65 -3.72 -17.34 -8.06
C GLU A 65 -4.74 -17.53 -6.94
N VAL A 66 -5.33 -18.72 -6.86
CA VAL A 66 -6.19 -19.09 -5.73
C VAL A 66 -5.57 -20.29 -5.04
N LEU A 67 -5.39 -20.18 -3.74
CA LEU A 67 -4.83 -21.23 -2.89
C LEU A 67 -5.85 -21.64 -1.83
N ASN A 68 -5.89 -22.92 -1.47
CA ASN A 68 -6.60 -23.36 -0.26
C ASN A 68 -5.83 -22.95 1.01
N ILE A 69 -6.41 -23.16 2.20
CA ILE A 69 -5.76 -22.77 3.47
C ILE A 69 -4.42 -23.45 3.75
N ILE A 70 -4.15 -24.61 3.14
CA ILE A 70 -2.91 -25.37 3.31
C ILE A 70 -1.82 -24.85 2.33
N GLY A 71 -2.20 -23.98 1.38
CA GLY A 71 -1.30 -23.41 0.39
C GLY A 71 -1.26 -24.17 -0.93
N ASN A 72 -2.15 -25.14 -1.15
CA ASN A 72 -2.25 -25.80 -2.46
C ASN A 72 -2.89 -24.83 -3.46
N MET A 73 -2.24 -24.63 -4.61
CA MET A 73 -2.77 -23.81 -5.70
C MET A 73 -3.89 -24.55 -6.43
N VAL A 74 -5.11 -24.04 -6.34
CA VAL A 74 -6.31 -24.64 -6.96
C VAL A 74 -6.75 -23.93 -8.24
N PHE A 75 -6.25 -22.73 -8.48
CA PHE A 75 -6.47 -21.99 -9.72
C PHE A 75 -5.27 -21.09 -10.00
N LYS A 76 -4.94 -20.95 -11.29
CA LYS A 76 -3.88 -20.07 -11.77
C LYS A 76 -4.25 -19.51 -13.14
N ALA A 77 -4.22 -18.20 -13.26
CA ALA A 77 -4.25 -17.49 -14.54
C ALA A 77 -3.05 -16.54 -14.61
N GLU A 78 -2.30 -16.61 -15.71
CA GLU A 78 -1.11 -15.78 -15.97
C GLU A 78 -1.20 -15.21 -17.38
N ASN A 79 -0.41 -14.16 -17.65
CA ASN A 79 -0.38 -13.49 -18.96
C ASN A 79 -1.76 -12.95 -19.38
N LEU A 80 -2.55 -12.49 -18.42
CA LEU A 80 -3.77 -11.74 -18.71
C LEU A 80 -3.40 -10.46 -19.48
N SER A 81 -4.30 -10.01 -20.35
CA SER A 81 -4.08 -8.81 -21.16
C SER A 81 -3.73 -7.61 -20.28
N SER A 82 -2.86 -6.73 -20.76
CA SER A 82 -2.35 -5.57 -20.00
C SER A 82 -3.42 -4.59 -19.53
N ASP A 83 -4.64 -4.67 -20.08
CA ASP A 83 -5.79 -3.82 -19.72
C ASP A 83 -6.84 -4.55 -18.87
N THR A 84 -6.54 -5.78 -18.41
CA THR A 84 -7.49 -6.60 -17.64
C THR A 84 -7.72 -6.00 -16.26
N THR A 85 -8.91 -5.46 -16.03
CA THR A 85 -9.38 -4.90 -14.74
C THR A 85 -10.50 -5.73 -14.11
N GLU A 86 -11.03 -6.71 -14.83
CA GLU A 86 -12.07 -7.61 -14.35
C GLU A 86 -11.85 -9.00 -14.93
N THR A 87 -11.98 -10.05 -14.10
CA THR A 87 -11.96 -11.43 -14.58
C THR A 87 -12.88 -12.33 -13.77
N LYS A 88 -13.43 -13.34 -14.44
CA LYS A 88 -14.23 -14.39 -13.81
C LYS A 88 -13.35 -15.59 -13.51
N VAL A 89 -13.41 -16.06 -12.28
CA VAL A 89 -12.70 -17.26 -11.83
C VAL A 89 -13.73 -18.36 -11.59
N MET A 90 -13.45 -19.55 -12.11
CA MET A 90 -14.19 -20.77 -11.84
C MET A 90 -13.24 -21.75 -11.16
N LEU A 91 -13.58 -22.22 -9.96
CA LEU A 91 -12.82 -23.22 -9.24
C LEU A 91 -13.40 -24.60 -9.57
N GLU A 92 -12.61 -25.47 -10.21
CA GLU A 92 -13.05 -26.84 -10.46
C GLU A 92 -13.05 -27.64 -9.15
N ASN A 93 -14.20 -28.23 -8.80
CA ASN A 93 -14.36 -29.08 -7.62
C ASN A 93 -13.89 -28.46 -6.29
N ALA A 94 -14.15 -27.16 -6.07
CA ALA A 94 -13.78 -26.51 -4.82
C ALA A 94 -14.51 -27.12 -3.62
N GLU A 95 -13.73 -27.46 -2.59
CA GLU A 95 -14.25 -27.85 -1.28
C GLU A 95 -14.72 -26.62 -0.50
N LYS A 96 -15.59 -26.86 0.48
CA LYS A 96 -16.09 -25.80 1.37
C LYS A 96 -14.96 -25.34 2.28
N GLY A 97 -14.80 -24.03 2.43
CA GLY A 97 -13.79 -23.48 3.32
C GLY A 97 -13.23 -22.14 2.88
N PHE A 98 -12.12 -21.76 3.50
CA PHE A 98 -11.43 -20.52 3.17
C PHE A 98 -10.38 -20.73 2.08
N TYR A 99 -10.26 -19.73 1.22
CA TYR A 99 -9.27 -19.65 0.16
C TYR A 99 -8.56 -18.29 0.22
N ILE A 100 -7.36 -18.27 -0.34
CA ILE A 100 -6.52 -17.10 -0.49
C ILE A 100 -6.47 -16.76 -1.96
N VAL A 101 -6.98 -15.59 -2.34
CA VAL A 101 -6.90 -15.06 -3.70
C VAL A 101 -5.75 -14.06 -3.75
N ARG A 102 -4.73 -14.32 -4.57
CA ARG A 102 -3.60 -13.43 -4.83
C ARG A 102 -3.74 -12.83 -6.22
N ILE A 103 -3.61 -11.52 -6.31
CA ILE A 103 -3.67 -10.77 -7.56
C ILE A 103 -2.34 -10.02 -7.71
N SER A 104 -1.63 -10.26 -8.80
CA SER A 104 -0.37 -9.59 -9.12
C SER A 104 -0.58 -8.51 -10.18
N PHE A 105 -0.07 -7.32 -9.87
CA PHE A 105 -0.11 -6.12 -10.68
C PHE A 105 1.28 -5.79 -11.19
N GLU A 106 1.35 -4.83 -12.11
CA GLU A 106 2.62 -4.25 -12.54
C GLU A 106 3.46 -3.71 -11.37
N GLY A 107 4.79 -3.73 -11.53
CA GLY A 107 5.72 -3.26 -10.50
C GLY A 107 5.82 -4.15 -9.26
N ASN A 108 5.61 -5.47 -9.42
CA ASN A 108 5.70 -6.48 -8.35
C ASN A 108 4.72 -6.28 -7.17
N LYS A 109 3.67 -5.49 -7.36
CA LYS A 109 2.62 -5.31 -6.34
C LYS A 109 1.71 -6.53 -6.32
N VAL A 110 1.42 -7.03 -5.12
CA VAL A 110 0.50 -8.16 -4.92
C VAL A 110 -0.53 -7.78 -3.87
N LEU A 111 -1.81 -7.96 -4.20
CA LEU A 111 -2.89 -7.89 -3.23
C LEU A 111 -3.44 -9.27 -2.92
N VAL A 112 -3.89 -9.45 -1.67
CA VAL A 112 -4.40 -10.73 -1.17
C VAL A 112 -5.76 -10.51 -0.53
N LYS A 113 -6.73 -11.37 -0.86
CA LYS A 113 -8.07 -11.39 -0.24
C LYS A 113 -8.42 -12.79 0.23
N LYS A 114 -9.07 -12.88 1.39
CA LYS A 114 -9.67 -14.12 1.90
C LYS A 114 -11.06 -14.30 1.28
N LEU A 115 -11.32 -15.49 0.76
CA LEU A 115 -12.59 -15.89 0.15
C LEU A 115 -13.20 -17.06 0.93
N LEU A 116 -14.50 -17.04 1.19
CA LEU A 116 -15.22 -18.17 1.77
C LEU A 116 -16.03 -18.88 0.68
N VAL A 117 -15.84 -20.19 0.52
CA VAL A 117 -16.65 -21.07 -0.36
C VAL A 117 -17.58 -21.90 0.52
N LYS A 118 -18.88 -21.95 0.16
CA LYS A 118 -19.96 -22.56 0.95
C LYS A 118 -20.38 -23.95 0.51
#